data_AF-A0A350T651-F1
#
_entry.id   AF-A0A350T651-F1
#
_cell.length_a   1.000
_cell.length_b   1.000
_cell.length_c   1.000
_cell.angle_alpha   90.00
_cell.angle_beta   90.00
_cell.angle_gamma   90.00
#
_symmetry.space_group_name_H-M   'P 1'
#
loop_
_entity.id
_entity.type
_entity.pdbx_description
1 polymer ?
#
loop_
_entity_poly.entity_id
_entity_poly.type
_entity_poly.pdbx_seq_one_letter_code
_entity_poly.pdbx_strand_id
1 'polypeptide(L)'
;NEHISIGLNRSEDVELNEHIEIGANRTEFVGANETISIGKNRTKNVERSESDKIGKNWNVMVGNMKIESVGLMKMTNVGAVYSINVGAVMNTAVLGMAMEEVGGMKKTMVGSAFDISAGESITLACGQSAITLEKSGKIRIVGTTVDIQGTQINHGQGAVSAPPPLPPSSPGSLLSGFSAGGLGSMLGTLQNAAGIVSSLTGKGGGVLAALGVAGQVLGMGGAAQSTSAVTAKDVIIDGCWGTGR
;
A
#
# COMPACT_ATOMS: atom_id res chain seq x y z
N ASN A 1 -22.36 16.75 -58.93
CA ASN A 1 -21.77 15.40 -58.88
C ASN A 1 -20.81 15.26 -60.03
N GLU A 2 -19.55 14.97 -59.73
CA GLU A 2 -18.49 14.69 -60.70
C GLU A 2 -18.08 13.21 -60.56
N HIS A 3 -17.59 12.61 -61.63
CA HIS A 3 -17.12 11.22 -61.63
C HIS A 3 -15.90 11.09 -62.55
N ILE A 4 -14.78 10.66 -61.99
CA ILE A 4 -13.51 10.46 -62.71
C ILE A 4 -13.20 8.97 -62.73
N SER A 5 -12.90 8.43 -63.91
CA SER A 5 -12.52 7.02 -64.11
C SER A 5 -11.20 6.90 -64.86
N ILE A 6 -10.27 6.13 -64.33
CA ILE A 6 -8.99 5.82 -64.95
C ILE A 6 -9.00 4.34 -65.37
N GLY A 7 -8.64 4.05 -66.62
CA GLY A 7 -8.79 2.71 -67.20
C GLY A 7 -7.69 1.71 -66.82
N LEU A 8 -6.42 2.10 -66.95
CA LEU A 8 -5.28 1.20 -66.70
C LEU A 8 -4.49 1.61 -65.45
N ASN A 9 -3.80 2.74 -65.49
CA ASN A 9 -2.93 3.21 -64.41
C ASN A 9 -3.10 4.72 -64.20
N ARG A 10 -3.02 5.17 -62.95
CA ARG A 10 -2.79 6.58 -62.58
C ARG A 10 -1.41 6.67 -61.95
N SER A 11 -0.64 7.69 -62.33
CA SER A 11 0.59 8.08 -61.64
C SER A 11 0.45 9.57 -61.32
N GLU A 12 0.91 9.95 -60.14
CA GLU A 12 0.83 11.29 -59.59
C GLU A 12 2.21 11.58 -58.98
N ASP A 13 2.80 12.69 -59.38
CA ASP A 13 4.10 13.15 -58.91
C ASP A 13 3.98 14.62 -58.52
N VAL A 14 4.48 14.96 -57.34
CA VAL A 14 4.32 16.28 -56.71
C VAL A 14 5.66 16.67 -56.13
N GLU A 15 6.41 17.48 -56.87
CA GLU A 15 7.81 17.85 -56.54
C GLU A 15 7.98 18.59 -55.20
N LEU A 16 6.89 19.18 -54.66
CA LEU A 16 6.91 20.04 -53.48
C LEU A 16 5.92 19.57 -52.39
N ASN A 17 4.71 20.15 -52.35
CA ASN A 17 3.74 19.93 -51.28
C ASN A 17 2.37 19.59 -51.88
N GLU A 18 1.72 18.59 -51.32
CA GLU A 18 0.33 18.24 -51.60
C GLU A 18 -0.56 18.62 -50.40
N HIS A 19 -1.77 19.13 -50.67
CA HIS A 19 -2.80 19.39 -49.66
C HIS A 19 -4.14 18.82 -50.14
N ILE A 20 -4.65 17.82 -49.43
CA ILE A 20 -5.95 17.19 -49.72
C ILE A 20 -6.92 17.53 -48.59
N GLU A 21 -7.98 18.25 -48.91
CA GLU A 21 -9.07 18.57 -47.99
C GLU A 21 -10.34 17.78 -48.36
N ILE A 22 -11.00 17.20 -47.37
CA ILE A 22 -12.29 16.54 -47.52
C ILE A 22 -13.24 17.13 -46.48
N GLY A 23 -14.11 18.05 -46.89
CA GLY A 23 -15.04 18.76 -45.99
C GLY A 23 -16.17 17.91 -45.38
N ALA A 24 -16.20 16.60 -45.63
CA ALA A 24 -17.20 15.68 -45.07
C ALA A 24 -16.60 14.29 -44.78
N ASN A 25 -16.72 13.33 -45.71
CA ASN A 25 -16.34 11.93 -45.51
C ASN A 25 -15.42 11.45 -46.62
N ARG A 26 -14.40 10.64 -46.28
CA ARG A 26 -13.57 9.88 -47.22
C ARG A 26 -13.81 8.39 -47.02
N THR A 27 -13.96 7.67 -48.12
CA THR A 27 -13.97 6.19 -48.14
C THR A 27 -12.94 5.74 -49.16
N GLU A 28 -12.17 4.72 -48.81
CA GLU A 28 -11.02 4.25 -49.57
C GLU A 28 -11.07 2.73 -49.66
N PHE A 29 -10.84 2.19 -50.86
CA PHE A 29 -10.88 0.75 -51.11
C PHE A 29 -9.70 0.36 -52.01
N VAL A 30 -8.82 -0.48 -51.47
CA VAL A 30 -7.68 -1.05 -52.19
C VAL A 30 -7.97 -2.52 -52.45
N GLY A 31 -8.17 -2.89 -53.71
CA GLY A 31 -8.55 -4.26 -54.09
C GLY A 31 -7.44 -5.32 -53.97
N ALA A 32 -6.20 -4.90 -53.73
CA ALA A 32 -5.03 -5.78 -53.61
C ALA A 32 -4.14 -5.35 -52.43
N ASN A 33 -2.98 -4.74 -52.70
CA ASN A 33 -2.01 -4.34 -51.69
C ASN A 33 -1.86 -2.82 -51.65
N GLU A 34 -1.71 -2.26 -50.45
CA GLU A 34 -1.29 -0.88 -50.21
C GLU A 34 0.15 -0.88 -49.68
N THR A 35 0.93 0.16 -49.97
CA THR A 35 2.24 0.38 -49.36
C THR A 35 2.46 1.87 -49.16
N ILE A 36 2.60 2.30 -47.91
CA ILE A 36 2.87 3.70 -47.54
C ILE A 36 4.30 3.77 -47.01
N SER A 37 5.13 4.62 -47.61
CA SER A 37 6.46 4.95 -47.11
C SER A 37 6.49 6.39 -46.62
N ILE A 38 7.08 6.63 -45.44
CA ILE A 38 7.25 7.96 -44.86
C ILE A 38 8.73 8.16 -44.58
N GLY A 39 9.40 9.02 -45.35
CA GLY A 39 10.85 9.25 -45.24
C GLY A 39 11.29 10.05 -44.01
N LYS A 40 10.36 10.64 -43.25
CA LYS A 40 10.61 11.40 -42.01
C LYS A 40 9.58 11.03 -40.93
N ASN A 41 8.63 11.92 -40.64
CA ASN A 41 7.68 11.80 -39.54
C ASN A 41 6.25 11.63 -40.04
N ARG A 42 5.44 10.87 -39.30
CA ARG A 42 3.98 10.79 -39.48
C ARG A 42 3.28 11.17 -38.17
N THR A 43 2.38 12.14 -38.24
CA THR A 43 1.45 12.47 -37.16
C THR A 43 0.04 12.10 -37.60
N LYS A 44 -0.73 11.44 -36.73
CA LYS A 44 -2.14 11.13 -36.93
C LYS A 44 -2.91 11.65 -35.72
N ASN A 45 -3.86 12.55 -35.94
CA ASN A 45 -4.78 13.03 -34.91
C ASN A 45 -6.17 12.48 -35.21
N VAL A 46 -6.85 11.94 -34.19
CA VAL A 46 -8.21 11.42 -34.30
C VAL A 46 -9.01 11.93 -33.12
N GLU A 47 -9.98 12.80 -33.37
CA GLU A 47 -10.69 13.55 -32.32
C GLU A 47 -11.69 12.70 -31.52
N ARG A 48 -12.15 11.57 -32.09
CA ARG A 48 -13.21 10.75 -31.50
C ARG A 48 -12.83 9.30 -31.24
N SER A 49 -12.52 8.54 -32.29
CA SER A 49 -12.30 7.10 -32.16
C SER A 49 -11.57 6.51 -33.37
N GLU A 50 -10.67 5.58 -33.11
CA GLU A 50 -9.95 4.77 -34.10
C GLU A 50 -10.28 3.28 -33.89
N SER A 51 -10.33 2.49 -34.96
CA SER A 51 -10.63 1.06 -34.91
C SER A 51 -9.96 0.34 -36.08
N ASP A 52 -9.02 -0.54 -35.77
CA ASP A 52 -8.30 -1.36 -36.75
C ASP A 52 -8.78 -2.81 -36.70
N LYS A 53 -9.05 -3.41 -37.86
CA LYS A 53 -9.43 -4.82 -37.99
C LYS A 53 -8.47 -5.55 -38.92
N ILE A 54 -7.47 -6.21 -38.35
CA ILE A 54 -6.49 -7.01 -39.08
C ILE A 54 -6.99 -8.45 -39.21
N GLY A 55 -7.11 -8.95 -40.45
CA GLY A 55 -7.65 -10.30 -40.70
C GLY A 55 -6.68 -11.47 -40.51
N LYS A 56 -5.37 -11.20 -40.38
CA LYS A 56 -4.31 -12.20 -40.18
C LYS A 56 -3.29 -11.77 -39.12
N ASN A 57 -2.17 -11.16 -39.54
CA ASN A 57 -1.03 -10.85 -38.67
C ASN A 57 -0.82 -9.34 -38.62
N TRP A 58 -0.64 -8.79 -37.42
CA TRP A 58 -0.21 -7.42 -37.20
C TRP A 58 1.20 -7.45 -36.58
N ASN A 59 2.20 -6.97 -37.31
CA ASN A 59 3.56 -6.82 -36.81
C ASN A 59 3.87 -5.34 -36.59
N VAL A 60 4.41 -4.99 -35.42
CA VAL A 60 4.79 -3.62 -35.07
C VAL A 60 6.21 -3.66 -34.50
N MET A 61 7.16 -3.13 -35.26
CA MET A 61 8.57 -3.01 -34.85
C MET A 61 8.88 -1.54 -34.60
N VAL A 62 9.54 -1.24 -33.48
CA VAL A 62 9.89 0.13 -33.07
C VAL A 62 11.40 0.17 -32.80
N GLY A 63 12.13 1.05 -33.48
CA GLY A 63 13.60 1.09 -33.41
C GLY A 63 14.18 1.66 -32.11
N ASN A 64 13.41 2.48 -31.39
CA ASN A 64 13.91 3.20 -30.21
C ASN A 64 12.98 3.04 -28.99
N MET A 65 11.85 3.74 -28.96
CA MET A 65 10.97 3.79 -27.79
C MET A 65 9.49 3.81 -28.24
N LYS A 66 8.67 3.00 -27.57
CA LYS A 66 7.21 3.07 -27.65
C LYS A 66 6.67 3.60 -26.32
N ILE A 67 5.89 4.67 -26.36
CA ILE A 67 5.10 5.16 -25.22
C ILE A 67 3.63 4.91 -25.55
N GLU A 68 2.87 4.40 -24.58
CA GLU A 68 1.44 4.14 -24.73
C GLU A 68 0.74 4.64 -23.46
N SER A 69 -0.04 5.72 -23.59
CA SER A 69 -0.80 6.31 -22.49
C SER A 69 -2.29 6.11 -22.77
N VAL A 70 -3.04 5.65 -21.77
CA VAL A 70 -4.47 5.34 -21.88
C VAL A 70 -5.20 5.98 -20.70
N GLY A 71 -6.13 6.89 -21.00
CA GLY A 71 -6.74 7.76 -19.97
C GLY A 71 -7.79 7.10 -19.08
N LEU A 72 -8.39 5.98 -19.48
CA LEU A 72 -9.48 5.32 -18.73
C LEU A 72 -9.23 3.83 -18.49
N MET A 73 -9.18 3.02 -19.55
CA MET A 73 -9.07 1.56 -19.43
C MET A 73 -8.27 0.97 -20.59
N LYS A 74 -7.34 0.07 -20.26
CA LYS A 74 -6.68 -0.83 -21.21
C LYS A 74 -7.07 -2.27 -20.87
N MET A 75 -7.56 -3.00 -21.88
CA MET A 75 -7.87 -4.43 -21.80
C MET A 75 -7.06 -5.15 -22.87
N THR A 76 -6.63 -6.38 -22.61
CA THR A 76 -5.86 -7.19 -23.57
C THR A 76 -6.33 -8.63 -23.48
N ASN A 77 -7.05 -9.09 -24.52
CA ASN A 77 -7.56 -10.45 -24.61
C ASN A 77 -6.73 -11.22 -25.64
N VAL A 78 -6.18 -12.38 -25.25
CA VAL A 78 -5.31 -13.20 -26.09
C VAL A 78 -5.85 -14.62 -26.11
N GLY A 79 -6.11 -15.15 -27.31
CA GLY A 79 -6.84 -16.42 -27.47
C GLY A 79 -6.01 -17.70 -27.30
N ALA A 80 -4.68 -17.61 -27.12
CA ALA A 80 -3.80 -18.77 -27.00
C ALA A 80 -2.60 -18.53 -26.08
N VAL A 81 -1.58 -17.79 -26.55
CA VAL A 81 -0.32 -17.59 -25.83
C VAL A 81 0.02 -16.10 -25.78
N TYR A 82 0.35 -15.61 -24.58
CA TYR A 82 0.89 -14.28 -24.36
C TYR A 82 2.28 -14.41 -23.72
N SER A 83 3.28 -13.72 -24.30
CA SER A 83 4.67 -13.79 -23.84
C SER A 83 5.27 -12.39 -23.84
N ILE A 84 6.00 -12.07 -22.78
CA ILE A 84 6.75 -10.82 -22.61
C ILE A 84 8.21 -11.21 -22.37
N ASN A 85 9.12 -10.67 -23.17
CA ASN A 85 10.56 -10.87 -23.02
C ASN A 85 11.20 -9.50 -22.81
N VAL A 86 11.89 -9.31 -21.69
CA VAL A 86 12.49 -8.03 -21.30
C VAL A 86 13.99 -8.21 -21.13
N GLY A 87 14.79 -7.41 -21.84
CA GLY A 87 16.24 -7.57 -21.89
C GLY A 87 17.03 -6.99 -20.70
N ALA A 88 16.38 -6.21 -19.82
CA ALA A 88 17.04 -5.56 -18.69
C ALA A 88 16.15 -5.51 -17.43
N VAL A 89 15.22 -4.55 -17.36
CA VAL A 89 14.39 -4.30 -16.16
C VAL A 89 12.92 -4.23 -16.54
N MET A 90 12.09 -4.96 -15.77
CA MET A 90 10.64 -4.83 -15.80
C MET A 90 10.19 -4.24 -14.45
N ASN A 91 9.38 -3.19 -14.50
CA ASN A 91 8.73 -2.60 -13.33
C ASN A 91 7.22 -2.55 -13.56
N THR A 92 6.42 -2.74 -12.53
CA THR A 92 4.96 -2.66 -12.59
C THR A 92 4.46 -2.04 -11.30
N ALA A 93 4.12 -0.74 -11.37
CA ALA A 93 3.54 0.00 -10.26
C ALA A 93 2.01 0.08 -10.42
N VAL A 94 1.29 -0.27 -9.37
CA VAL A 94 -0.18 -0.23 -9.32
C VAL A 94 -0.58 0.57 -8.08
N LEU A 95 -1.42 1.61 -8.26
CA LEU A 95 -1.86 2.49 -7.16
C LEU A 95 -3.03 1.93 -6.35
N GLY A 96 -3.85 1.09 -6.98
CA GLY A 96 -5.01 0.44 -6.36
C GLY A 96 -4.71 -1.01 -6.00
N MET A 97 -5.38 -1.93 -6.69
CA MET A 97 -5.28 -3.37 -6.45
C MET A 97 -4.69 -4.09 -7.66
N ALA A 98 -3.83 -5.08 -7.40
CA ALA A 98 -3.41 -6.07 -8.39
C ALA A 98 -4.04 -7.42 -8.01
N MET A 99 -4.75 -8.03 -8.95
CA MET A 99 -5.35 -9.36 -8.83
C MET A 99 -4.82 -10.21 -9.98
N GLU A 100 -4.52 -11.48 -9.70
CA GLU A 100 -4.04 -12.43 -10.69
C GLU A 100 -4.69 -13.79 -10.42
N GLU A 101 -5.42 -14.31 -11.40
CA GLU A 101 -6.05 -15.62 -11.36
C GLU A 101 -5.42 -16.52 -12.43
N VAL A 102 -5.05 -17.74 -12.04
CA VAL A 102 -4.42 -18.71 -12.94
C VAL A 102 -5.18 -20.02 -12.80
N GLY A 103 -5.98 -20.37 -13.82
CA GLY A 103 -6.74 -21.63 -13.84
C GLY A 103 -5.91 -22.90 -14.08
N GLY A 104 -4.60 -22.76 -14.28
CA GLY A 104 -3.64 -23.85 -14.46
C GLY A 104 -2.47 -23.75 -13.47
N MET A 105 -1.26 -24.07 -13.93
CA MET A 105 -0.05 -23.94 -13.11
C MET A 105 0.54 -22.54 -13.19
N LYS A 106 0.80 -21.91 -12.03
CA LYS A 106 1.72 -20.78 -11.90
C LYS A 106 3.08 -21.28 -11.43
N LYS A 107 4.15 -20.95 -12.17
CA LYS A 107 5.54 -21.26 -11.79
C LYS A 107 6.40 -19.99 -11.87
N THR A 108 6.98 -19.58 -10.75
CA THR A 108 7.96 -18.49 -10.68
C THR A 108 9.34 -19.08 -10.47
N MET A 109 10.32 -18.68 -11.28
CA MET A 109 11.73 -19.04 -11.12
C MET A 109 12.54 -17.74 -11.10
N VAL A 110 13.38 -17.57 -10.08
CA VAL A 110 14.17 -16.36 -9.86
C VAL A 110 15.63 -16.79 -9.70
N GLY A 111 16.55 -16.12 -10.39
CA GLY A 111 17.97 -16.48 -10.40
C GLY A 111 18.77 -16.00 -9.17
N SER A 112 18.23 -15.02 -8.45
CA SER A 112 18.84 -14.38 -7.28
C SER A 112 17.81 -14.31 -6.12
N ALA A 113 17.69 -13.19 -5.42
CA ALA A 113 16.71 -13.02 -4.35
C ALA A 113 15.26 -12.94 -4.88
N PHE A 114 14.31 -13.51 -4.12
CA PHE A 114 12.87 -13.37 -4.36
C PHE A 114 12.21 -12.79 -3.10
N ASP A 115 12.20 -11.47 -3.03
CA ASP A 115 11.70 -10.73 -1.86
C ASP A 115 10.19 -10.48 -1.96
N ILE A 116 9.46 -10.84 -0.90
CA ILE A 116 8.04 -10.52 -0.72
C ILE A 116 7.89 -9.70 0.56
N SER A 117 7.35 -8.49 0.43
CA SER A 117 7.05 -7.60 1.55
C SER A 117 5.62 -7.07 1.42
N ALA A 118 4.90 -7.02 2.54
CA ALA A 118 3.54 -6.51 2.62
C ALA A 118 3.36 -5.72 3.93
N GLY A 119 2.59 -4.63 3.89
CA GLY A 119 2.42 -3.73 5.04
C GLY A 119 1.52 -4.26 6.16
N GLU A 120 0.67 -5.25 5.89
CA GLU A 120 -0.33 -5.74 6.85
C GLU A 120 -0.18 -7.24 7.15
N SER A 121 -0.26 -8.08 6.12
CA SER A 121 -0.03 -9.53 6.24
C SER A 121 0.41 -10.17 4.92
N ILE A 122 1.07 -11.31 5.03
CA ILE A 122 1.32 -12.25 3.92
C ILE A 122 0.61 -13.55 4.27
N THR A 123 -0.26 -14.07 3.40
CA THR A 123 -0.95 -15.34 3.61
C THR A 123 -0.78 -16.26 2.40
N LEU A 124 -0.32 -17.48 2.66
CA LEU A 124 -0.27 -18.59 1.71
C LEU A 124 -1.30 -19.62 2.19
N ALA A 125 -2.33 -19.91 1.40
CA ALA A 125 -3.41 -20.82 1.79
C ALA A 125 -3.64 -21.89 0.72
N CYS A 126 -3.90 -23.13 1.16
CA CYS A 126 -4.22 -24.27 0.31
C CYS A 126 -5.20 -25.19 1.06
N GLY A 127 -6.49 -25.11 0.71
CA GLY A 127 -7.55 -25.87 1.38
C GLY A 127 -7.60 -25.59 2.88
N GLN A 128 -7.37 -26.63 3.70
CA GLN A 128 -7.35 -26.52 5.16
C GLN A 128 -6.00 -26.05 5.74
N SER A 129 -4.95 -25.91 4.91
CA SER A 129 -3.62 -25.49 5.35
C SER A 129 -3.36 -24.01 5.04
N ALA A 130 -2.70 -23.30 5.97
CA ALA A 130 -2.34 -21.90 5.77
C ALA A 130 -1.07 -21.51 6.54
N ILE A 131 -0.26 -20.64 5.93
CA ILE A 131 0.83 -19.91 6.57
C ILE A 131 0.47 -18.42 6.51
N THR A 132 0.42 -17.75 7.66
CA THR A 132 0.16 -16.31 7.76
C THR A 132 1.28 -15.62 8.54
N LEU A 133 1.80 -14.52 8.01
CA LEU A 133 2.68 -13.57 8.69
C LEU A 133 1.88 -12.29 8.93
N GLU A 134 1.87 -11.78 10.15
CA GLU A 134 1.18 -10.55 10.55
C GLU A 134 2.19 -9.45 10.88
N LYS A 135 1.84 -8.16 10.64
CA LYS A 135 2.69 -6.99 10.99
C LYS A 135 3.11 -6.91 12.47
N SER A 136 2.44 -7.66 13.35
CA SER A 136 2.77 -7.81 14.77
C SER A 136 4.01 -8.67 15.04
N GLY A 137 4.58 -9.30 14.00
CA GLY A 137 5.63 -10.31 14.12
C GLY A 137 5.09 -11.72 14.41
N LYS A 138 3.78 -11.89 14.54
CA LYS A 138 3.13 -13.19 14.71
C LYS A 138 3.17 -14.00 13.41
N ILE A 139 3.74 -15.20 13.50
CA ILE A 139 3.72 -16.21 12.45
C ILE A 139 2.74 -17.31 12.87
N ARG A 140 1.83 -17.69 11.98
CA ARG A 140 0.83 -18.73 12.20
C ARG A 140 0.92 -19.77 11.10
N ILE A 141 1.19 -21.01 11.47
CA ILE A 141 1.18 -22.18 10.58
C ILE A 141 0.01 -23.06 11.02
N VAL A 142 -0.89 -23.39 10.10
CA VAL A 142 -2.06 -24.23 10.33
C VAL A 142 -2.10 -25.34 9.27
N GLY A 143 -2.35 -26.57 9.71
CA GLY A 143 -2.57 -27.74 8.89
C GLY A 143 -3.03 -28.90 9.77
N THR A 144 -3.50 -29.99 9.17
CA THR A 144 -3.87 -31.22 9.88
C THR A 144 -2.63 -31.99 10.37
N THR A 145 -1.49 -31.79 9.73
CA THR A 145 -0.18 -32.33 10.08
C THR A 145 0.88 -31.32 9.65
N VAL A 146 1.95 -31.17 10.44
CA VAL A 146 3.05 -30.24 10.16
C VAL A 146 4.35 -31.02 10.30
N ASP A 147 4.85 -31.53 9.17
CA ASP A 147 6.14 -32.22 9.12
C ASP A 147 7.28 -31.22 8.96
N ILE A 148 8.23 -31.24 9.90
CA ILE A 148 9.45 -30.42 9.84
C ILE A 148 10.63 -31.37 9.78
N GLN A 149 11.34 -31.37 8.65
CA GLN A 149 12.44 -32.28 8.37
C GLN A 149 13.68 -31.51 7.91
N GLY A 150 14.85 -31.96 8.34
CA GLY A 150 16.16 -31.42 7.97
C GLY A 150 17.27 -32.08 8.77
N THR A 151 18.51 -31.98 8.29
CA THR A 151 19.70 -32.52 8.99
C THR A 151 19.92 -31.87 10.35
N GLN A 152 19.45 -30.64 10.53
CA GLN A 152 19.44 -29.90 11.79
C GLN A 152 18.16 -29.05 11.87
N ILE A 153 17.51 -29.03 13.03
CA ILE A 153 16.38 -28.16 13.33
C ILE A 153 16.79 -27.29 14.52
N ASN A 154 16.96 -25.98 14.29
CA ASN A 154 17.37 -25.03 15.32
C ASN A 154 16.12 -24.34 15.89
N HIS A 155 15.73 -24.69 17.12
CA HIS A 155 14.66 -24.01 17.85
C HIS A 155 15.22 -22.95 18.80
N GLY A 156 14.85 -21.69 18.59
CA GLY A 156 15.18 -20.61 19.52
C GLY A 156 14.12 -20.53 20.62
N GLN A 157 14.46 -20.89 21.86
CA GLN A 157 13.62 -20.55 23.02
C GLN A 157 13.70 -19.04 23.28
N GLY A 158 12.81 -18.28 22.64
CA GLY A 158 12.42 -16.97 23.16
C GLY A 158 11.84 -17.13 24.57
N ALA A 159 12.06 -16.15 25.44
CA ALA A 159 11.70 -16.23 26.86
C ALA A 159 10.22 -16.60 27.05
N VAL A 160 9.96 -17.85 27.44
CA VAL A 160 8.63 -18.27 27.85
C VAL A 160 8.28 -17.52 29.13
N SER A 161 7.20 -16.74 29.09
CA SER A 161 6.70 -16.05 30.28
C SER A 161 6.40 -17.09 31.35
N ALA A 162 7.20 -17.11 32.42
CA ALA A 162 7.01 -18.06 33.51
C ALA A 162 5.61 -17.85 34.10
N PRO A 163 4.83 -18.92 34.32
CA PRO A 163 3.55 -18.78 35.00
C PRO A 163 3.77 -18.10 36.37
N PRO A 164 2.90 -17.15 36.77
CA PRO A 164 3.09 -16.44 38.02
C PRO A 164 3.19 -17.44 39.19
N PRO A 165 4.15 -17.27 40.11
CA PRO A 165 4.38 -18.24 41.17
C PRO A 165 3.11 -18.42 42.01
N LEU A 166 2.69 -19.67 42.17
CA LEU A 166 1.57 -20.02 43.03
C LEU A 166 1.84 -19.53 44.46
N PRO A 167 0.84 -18.95 45.15
CA PRO A 167 1.00 -18.56 46.54
C PRO A 167 1.34 -19.78 47.40
N PRO A 168 2.23 -19.66 48.39
CA PRO A 168 2.64 -20.79 49.22
C PRO A 168 1.44 -21.35 50.00
N SER A 169 1.17 -22.64 49.82
CA SER A 169 0.19 -23.37 50.63
C SER A 169 0.70 -23.53 52.06
N SER A 170 0.26 -22.66 52.97
CA SER A 170 0.63 -22.70 54.39
C SER A 170 0.21 -24.03 55.06
N PRO A 171 1.16 -24.82 55.61
CA PRO A 171 0.84 -25.98 56.44
C PRO A 171 0.69 -25.53 57.90
N GLY A 172 -0.54 -25.54 58.44
CA GLY A 172 -0.77 -25.08 59.81
C GLY A 172 -2.20 -25.25 60.30
N SER A 173 -2.55 -26.46 60.73
CA SER A 173 -3.78 -26.71 61.48
C SER A 173 -3.69 -26.06 62.86
N LEU A 174 -4.53 -25.04 63.14
CA LEU A 174 -4.70 -24.46 64.47
C LEU A 174 -5.90 -25.09 65.19
N LEU A 175 -5.87 -26.42 65.34
CA LEU A 175 -6.80 -27.15 66.22
C LEU A 175 -6.17 -27.38 67.60
N SER A 176 -5.99 -26.29 68.35
CA SER A 176 -5.54 -26.35 69.75
C SER A 176 -6.21 -25.26 70.58
N GLY A 177 -7.01 -25.64 71.57
CA GLY A 177 -7.42 -24.71 72.64
C GLY A 177 -8.91 -24.37 72.77
N PHE A 178 -9.83 -25.31 72.59
CA PHE A 178 -11.15 -25.23 73.24
C PHE A 178 -11.25 -26.24 74.38
N SER A 179 -10.80 -25.84 75.57
CA SER A 179 -11.08 -26.56 76.82
C SER A 179 -11.28 -25.58 77.98
N ALA A 180 -12.55 -25.40 78.33
CA ALA A 180 -13.08 -25.00 79.64
C ALA A 180 -12.38 -23.90 80.47
N GLY A 181 -13.09 -22.78 80.64
CA GLY A 181 -13.35 -22.26 81.99
C GLY A 181 -12.81 -20.87 82.37
N GLY A 182 -13.72 -19.89 82.42
CA GLY A 182 -13.80 -18.93 83.52
C GLY A 182 -13.24 -17.52 83.33
N LEU A 183 -14.14 -16.53 83.53
CA LEU A 183 -13.92 -15.21 84.15
C LEU A 183 -12.87 -14.29 83.47
N GLY A 184 -13.17 -13.07 83.01
CA GLY A 184 -14.24 -12.16 83.44
C GLY A 184 -13.65 -10.88 84.06
N SER A 185 -13.00 -10.03 83.25
CA SER A 185 -12.65 -8.62 83.59
C SER A 185 -12.25 -7.91 82.28
N MET A 186 -13.12 -7.13 81.61
CA MET A 186 -13.58 -5.75 81.92
C MET A 186 -12.73 -4.65 81.25
N LEU A 187 -13.46 -3.63 80.75
CA LEU A 187 -13.06 -2.23 80.56
C LEU A 187 -12.25 -1.81 79.31
N GLY A 188 -12.86 -0.99 78.43
CA GLY A 188 -12.16 -0.37 77.30
C GLY A 188 -13.02 0.25 76.17
N THR A 189 -14.16 0.87 76.48
CA THR A 189 -15.01 1.58 75.50
C THR A 189 -14.43 2.97 75.14
N LEU A 190 -14.94 3.61 74.07
CA LEU A 190 -14.80 5.05 73.68
C LEU A 190 -13.51 5.43 72.88
N GLN A 191 -13.49 6.41 71.96
CA GLN A 191 -14.49 7.03 71.05
C GLN A 191 -13.77 8.04 70.10
N ASN A 192 -14.40 8.43 68.98
CA ASN A 192 -14.14 9.63 68.15
C ASN A 192 -12.76 9.73 67.42
N ALA A 193 -12.59 10.19 66.17
CA ALA A 193 -13.34 11.05 65.23
C ALA A 193 -13.17 12.59 65.37
N ALA A 194 -12.82 13.22 64.22
CA ALA A 194 -12.79 14.66 63.87
C ALA A 194 -11.51 15.52 64.15
N GLY A 195 -11.18 16.39 63.17
CA GLY A 195 -10.19 17.51 63.26
C GLY A 195 -9.00 17.41 62.28
N ILE A 196 -9.00 17.94 61.04
CA ILE A 196 -8.90 19.36 60.59
C ILE A 196 -7.53 20.00 60.97
N VAL A 197 -6.72 20.70 60.17
CA VAL A 197 -6.45 20.94 58.72
C VAL A 197 -5.33 22.03 58.66
N SER A 198 -4.51 22.07 57.60
CA SER A 198 -3.64 23.20 57.13
C SER A 198 -2.59 23.89 58.03
N SER A 199 -1.33 23.83 57.58
CA SER A 199 -0.59 25.00 57.04
C SER A 199 0.51 24.47 56.08
N LEU A 200 0.73 24.91 54.84
CA LEU A 200 0.67 26.20 54.13
C LEU A 200 1.73 27.24 54.54
N THR A 201 2.86 27.17 53.80
CA THR A 201 3.65 28.30 53.26
C THR A 201 4.30 29.32 54.20
N GLY A 202 5.64 29.34 54.18
CA GLY A 202 6.46 30.43 54.73
C GLY A 202 7.90 30.41 54.22
N LYS A 203 8.19 31.33 53.31
CA LYS A 203 9.47 32.01 52.96
C LYS A 203 10.65 31.84 53.94
N GLY A 204 11.92 31.93 53.52
CA GLY A 204 12.46 32.24 52.19
C GLY A 204 13.87 32.87 52.28
N GLY A 205 14.58 32.88 51.14
CA GLY A 205 15.99 33.32 50.99
C GLY A 205 16.77 32.24 50.24
N GLY A 206 17.38 32.43 49.07
CA GLY A 206 17.90 33.66 48.44
C GLY A 206 19.43 33.50 48.30
N VAL A 207 20.14 33.99 47.27
CA VAL A 207 19.87 34.99 46.23
C VAL A 207 20.75 34.71 44.98
N LEU A 208 20.33 35.29 43.84
CA LEU A 208 20.99 35.48 42.53
C LEU A 208 22.54 35.57 42.47
N ALA A 209 23.11 35.04 41.36
CA ALA A 209 24.20 35.58 40.50
C ALA A 209 25.01 34.42 39.85
N ALA A 210 25.53 34.45 38.62
CA ALA A 210 25.39 35.34 37.45
C ALA A 210 25.53 34.45 36.16
N LEU A 211 25.15 34.77 34.92
CA LEU A 211 24.86 36.01 34.15
C LEU A 211 26.08 36.72 33.51
N GLY A 212 26.38 36.39 32.25
CA GLY A 212 27.51 36.90 31.43
C GLY A 212 28.75 35.98 31.49
N VAL A 213 29.60 35.81 30.46
CA VAL A 213 29.89 36.58 29.22
C VAL A 213 30.36 35.56 28.14
N ALA A 214 29.66 35.38 27.01
CA ALA A 214 29.81 36.02 25.67
C ALA A 214 30.92 35.47 24.74
N GLY A 215 30.67 35.51 23.42
CA GLY A 215 31.56 35.05 22.32
C GLY A 215 30.87 34.01 21.41
N GLN A 216 30.02 34.41 20.46
CA GLN A 216 30.34 34.74 19.04
C GLN A 216 30.78 33.52 18.18
N VAL A 217 30.46 33.38 16.88
CA VAL A 217 29.43 33.88 15.92
C VAL A 217 29.91 33.47 14.50
N LEU A 218 28.98 33.41 13.54
CA LEU A 218 29.05 33.23 12.06
C LEU A 218 28.35 31.91 11.67
N GLY A 219 27.20 31.86 10.98
CA GLY A 219 26.56 32.77 10.02
C GLY A 219 26.56 32.11 8.62
N MET A 220 25.56 32.17 7.72
CA MET A 220 24.20 32.77 7.63
C MET A 220 23.37 31.93 6.62
N GLY A 221 22.03 31.92 6.57
CA GLY A 221 21.04 32.47 7.50
C GLY A 221 19.77 33.06 6.84
N GLY A 222 18.72 32.27 6.57
CA GLY A 222 17.38 32.76 6.15
C GLY A 222 16.57 31.76 5.29
N ALA A 223 15.24 31.70 5.34
CA ALA A 223 14.26 32.62 5.92
C ALA A 223 13.10 31.91 6.68
N ALA A 224 12.30 32.73 7.36
CA ALA A 224 11.42 32.42 8.50
C ALA A 224 9.98 31.94 8.17
N GLN A 225 9.37 31.30 9.19
CA GLN A 225 7.92 31.28 9.53
C GLN A 225 6.96 30.55 8.55
N SER A 226 5.83 29.96 8.98
CA SER A 226 5.09 30.07 10.25
C SER A 226 4.48 28.73 10.70
N THR A 227 4.33 28.51 12.01
CA THR A 227 3.69 27.34 12.62
C THR A 227 2.30 27.67 13.16
N SER A 228 1.27 26.88 12.82
CA SER A 228 0.01 26.81 13.58
C SER A 228 -0.52 25.38 13.57
N ALA A 229 -0.77 24.83 14.77
CA ALA A 229 -1.39 23.52 14.94
C ALA A 229 -2.92 23.61 14.77
N VAL A 230 -3.52 22.63 14.10
CA VAL A 230 -4.98 22.50 13.99
C VAL A 230 -5.46 21.41 14.93
N THR A 231 -5.98 21.82 16.10
CA THR A 231 -6.70 20.92 17.01
C THR A 231 -8.14 20.72 16.55
N ALA A 232 -8.56 19.47 16.41
CA ALA A 232 -9.93 19.12 16.01
C ALA A 232 -10.96 19.52 17.10
N LYS A 233 -11.95 20.32 16.70
CA LYS A 233 -13.29 20.40 17.29
C LYS A 233 -14.24 21.02 16.26
N ASP A 234 -15.46 20.48 16.24
CA ASP A 234 -16.68 21.06 15.65
C ASP A 234 -16.67 21.34 14.14
N VAL A 235 -16.74 20.27 13.33
CA VAL A 235 -17.34 20.35 11.99
C VAL A 235 -18.77 19.82 12.08
N ILE A 236 -19.72 20.75 12.25
CA ILE A 236 -21.15 20.50 12.10
C ILE A 236 -21.44 20.46 10.60
N ILE A 237 -21.98 19.34 10.10
CA ILE A 237 -22.51 19.25 8.73
C ILE A 237 -24.03 19.27 8.83
N ASP A 238 -24.63 20.41 8.47
CA ASP A 238 -26.08 20.57 8.39
C ASP A 238 -26.49 21.12 7.02
N GLY A 239 -27.50 20.47 6.42
CA GLY A 239 -28.20 20.91 5.21
C GLY A 239 -27.52 20.55 3.86
N CYS A 240 -28.28 20.28 2.79
CA CYS A 240 -29.70 19.91 2.69
C CYS A 240 -29.95 19.23 1.33
N TRP A 241 -30.94 18.34 1.24
CA TRP A 241 -31.40 17.79 -0.04
C TRP A 241 -32.26 18.81 -0.81
N GLY A 242 -32.13 18.85 -2.14
CA GLY A 242 -32.93 19.73 -3.00
C GLY A 242 -33.01 19.25 -4.45
N THR A 243 -34.20 18.87 -4.89
CA THR A 243 -34.51 18.28 -6.20
C THR A 243 -34.88 19.31 -7.27
N GLY A 244 -34.59 19.00 -8.54
CA GLY A 244 -35.58 19.15 -9.62
C GLY A 244 -35.29 20.13 -10.76
N ARG A 245 -34.95 19.57 -11.93
CA ARG A 245 -35.74 19.69 -13.18
C ARG A 245 -35.33 18.62 -14.18
#